data_AF-H5WTM8-F1
#
_entry.id   AF-H5WTM8-F1
#
_cell.length_a   1.000
_cell.length_b   1.000
_cell.length_c   1.000
_cell.angle_alpha   90.00
_cell.angle_beta   90.00
_cell.angle_gamma   90.00
#
_symmetry.space_group_name_H-M   'P 1'
#
loop_
_entity.id
_entity.type
_entity.pdbx_description
1 polymer ?
#
loop_
_entity_poly.entity_id
_entity_poly.type
_entity_poly.pdbx_seq_one_letter_code
_entity_poly.pdbx_strand_id
1 'polypeptide(L)'
;MLSSTKNLLCAAVLAATPWLAQAAPTCSYSQGLGPMAPGQTLSVGRSVVSAGSFTDCYDFSVNYNAEASGNTAEVNASFGASVSFGTIDVWGVELFRDGVSVGAFDNTPESFFFPDLEDGNYLLAVSATTTRGSGRLRVAYTGSLSTVLDSTPDTGNQVPEPASLALVLGALGAAGLGARRKRAAR
;
A
#
# COMPACT_ATOMS: atom_id res chain seq x y z
N MET A 1 -53.45 -34.42 17.66
CA MET A 1 -52.74 -33.18 18.06
C MET A 1 -51.34 -33.26 17.44
N LEU A 2 -51.14 -32.81 16.19
CA LEU A 2 -50.59 -31.48 15.80
C LEU A 2 -49.46 -31.03 16.77
N SER A 3 -48.19 -31.25 16.41
CA SER A 3 -47.32 -30.37 15.61
C SER A 3 -46.90 -29.08 16.35
N SER A 4 -45.59 -28.89 16.58
CA SER A 4 -44.84 -27.80 15.92
C SER A 4 -43.39 -27.69 16.45
N THR A 5 -42.47 -27.85 15.51
CA THR A 5 -41.04 -27.52 15.47
C THR A 5 -40.69 -26.10 15.92
N LYS A 6 -39.51 -25.90 16.53
CA LYS A 6 -38.72 -24.66 16.37
C LYS A 6 -37.24 -24.95 16.13
N ASN A 7 -36.83 -24.63 14.91
CA ASN A 7 -35.49 -24.68 14.36
C ASN A 7 -34.55 -23.73 15.12
N LEU A 8 -33.35 -24.21 15.44
CA LEU A 8 -32.21 -23.39 15.81
C LEU A 8 -31.44 -23.06 14.51
N LEU A 9 -31.64 -21.85 14.01
CA LEU A 9 -30.78 -21.24 13.00
C LEU A 9 -29.60 -20.58 13.72
N CYS A 10 -28.41 -21.19 13.64
CA CYS A 10 -27.16 -20.51 13.94
C CYS A 10 -26.86 -19.52 12.80
N ALA A 11 -27.17 -18.24 13.02
CA ALA A 11 -26.67 -17.17 12.18
C ALA A 11 -25.22 -16.88 12.59
N ALA A 12 -24.26 -17.29 11.76
CA ALA A 12 -22.88 -16.82 11.85
C ALA A 12 -22.85 -15.35 11.41
N VAL A 13 -22.72 -14.44 12.38
CA VAL A 13 -22.44 -13.03 12.12
C VAL A 13 -20.98 -12.94 11.70
N LEU A 14 -20.73 -12.82 10.39
CA LEU A 14 -19.46 -12.30 9.88
C LEU A 14 -19.39 -10.84 10.32
N ALA A 15 -18.64 -10.55 11.38
CA ALA A 15 -18.30 -9.19 11.77
C ALA A 15 -17.28 -8.67 10.75
N ALA A 16 -17.75 -8.04 9.68
CA ALA A 16 -16.95 -7.07 8.95
C ALA A 16 -16.74 -5.89 9.89
N THR A 17 -15.58 -5.83 10.54
CA THR A 17 -15.19 -4.64 11.32
C THR A 17 -15.15 -3.47 10.34
N PRO A 18 -15.97 -2.42 10.51
CA PRO A 18 -15.77 -1.22 9.72
C PRO A 18 -14.41 -0.68 10.08
N TRP A 19 -13.50 -0.68 9.11
CA TRP A 19 -12.25 0.05 9.21
C TRP A 19 -12.65 1.51 9.43
N LEU A 20 -12.47 2.00 10.65
CA LEU A 20 -12.76 3.38 10.97
C LEU A 20 -11.79 4.21 10.14
N ALA A 21 -12.31 4.98 9.18
CA ALA A 21 -11.53 5.94 8.43
C ALA A 21 -10.82 6.87 9.43
N GLN A 22 -9.50 6.70 9.55
CA GLN A 22 -8.67 7.49 10.45
C GLN A 22 -8.41 8.84 9.76
N ALA A 23 -8.70 9.93 10.47
CA ALA A 23 -8.36 11.27 10.01
C ALA A 23 -6.84 11.46 10.00
N ALA A 24 -6.33 12.26 9.07
CA ALA A 24 -4.90 12.55 8.98
C ALA A 24 -4.33 13.07 10.31
N PRO A 25 -3.11 12.62 10.67
CA PRO A 25 -2.50 12.96 11.95
C PRO A 25 -2.06 14.43 11.98
N THR A 26 -1.89 14.96 13.18
CA THR A 26 -1.22 16.24 13.37
C THR A 26 0.29 16.09 13.18
N CYS A 27 0.83 16.75 12.16
CA CYS A 27 2.24 16.66 11.80
C CYS A 27 3.11 17.47 12.77
N SER A 28 4.11 16.82 13.37
CA SER A 28 5.19 17.45 14.13
C SER A 28 6.24 18.10 13.22
N TYR A 29 6.30 17.67 11.97
CA TYR A 29 7.09 18.24 10.89
C TYR A 29 6.43 17.87 9.55
N SER A 30 6.52 18.76 8.57
CA SER A 30 5.96 18.56 7.24
C SER A 30 6.98 18.91 6.16
N GLN A 31 7.10 18.07 5.14
CA GLN A 31 7.96 18.33 3.99
C GLN A 31 7.24 17.98 2.68
N GLY A 32 7.24 18.94 1.75
CA GLY A 32 6.82 18.71 0.38
C GLY A 32 7.89 18.03 -0.45
N LEU A 33 7.58 16.83 -0.91
CA LEU A 33 8.37 16.06 -1.86
C LEU A 33 8.02 16.42 -3.32
N GLY A 34 6.81 16.94 -3.55
CA GLY A 34 6.34 17.37 -4.85
C GLY A 34 5.87 16.22 -5.75
N PRO A 35 5.75 16.45 -7.08
CA PRO A 35 5.28 15.44 -8.01
C PRO A 35 6.32 14.31 -8.20
N MET A 36 5.86 13.07 -8.13
CA MET A 36 6.67 11.87 -8.28
C MET A 36 6.43 11.21 -9.65
N ALA A 37 7.46 11.18 -10.49
CA ALA A 37 7.45 10.45 -11.75
C ALA A 37 7.58 8.93 -11.54
N PRO A 38 7.14 8.08 -12.49
CA PRO A 38 7.30 6.64 -12.36
C PRO A 38 8.78 6.23 -12.22
N GLY A 39 9.06 5.36 -11.27
CA GLY A 39 10.41 4.91 -10.93
C GLY A 39 11.25 5.93 -10.15
N GLN A 40 10.68 7.08 -9.77
CA GLN A 40 11.39 8.05 -8.94
C GLN A 40 11.48 7.54 -7.50
N THR A 41 12.61 7.81 -6.86
CA THR A 41 12.82 7.57 -5.43
C THR A 41 13.20 8.89 -4.77
N LEU A 42 12.53 9.22 -3.68
CA LEU A 42 12.78 10.40 -2.86
C LEU A 42 13.16 9.99 -1.44
N SER A 43 14.01 10.79 -0.82
CA SER A 43 14.45 10.54 0.55
C SER A 43 13.46 11.14 1.54
N VAL A 44 13.17 10.35 2.57
CA VAL A 44 12.45 10.81 3.77
C VAL A 44 13.38 10.66 4.98
N GLY A 45 13.05 11.32 6.07
CA GLY A 45 13.84 11.27 7.28
C GLY A 45 13.88 12.59 8.04
N ARG A 46 14.30 12.48 9.29
CA ARG A 46 14.44 13.61 10.20
C ARG A 46 15.51 13.31 11.24
N SER A 47 16.20 14.37 11.66
CA SER A 47 17.09 14.33 12.83
C SER A 47 16.53 15.16 13.97
N VAL A 48 16.50 14.60 15.18
CA VAL A 48 15.90 15.21 16.36
C VAL A 48 16.84 15.19 17.57
N VAL A 49 16.60 16.12 18.48
CA VAL A 49 17.33 16.26 19.74
C VAL A 49 16.46 16.18 20.99
N SER A 50 15.15 16.03 20.84
CA SER A 50 14.21 15.92 21.95
C SER A 50 13.79 14.45 22.13
N ALA A 51 13.48 14.07 23.37
CA ALA A 51 12.71 12.86 23.63
C ALA A 51 11.22 13.12 23.37
N GLY A 52 10.48 12.08 23.04
CA GLY A 52 9.02 12.13 22.87
C GLY A 52 8.56 11.37 21.62
N SER A 53 7.24 11.34 21.43
CA SER A 53 6.64 10.82 20.20
C SER A 53 6.37 11.95 19.22
N PHE A 54 6.51 11.65 17.94
CA PHE A 54 6.20 12.58 16.87
C PHE A 54 5.72 11.83 15.63
N THR A 55 5.03 12.59 14.78
CA THR A 55 4.62 12.14 13.45
C THR A 55 5.12 13.14 12.42
N ASP A 56 5.95 12.70 11.50
CA ASP A 56 6.41 13.51 10.37
C ASP A 56 5.55 13.21 9.15
N CYS A 57 5.26 14.24 8.37
CA CYS A 57 4.39 14.14 7.20
C CYS A 57 5.14 14.55 5.93
N TYR A 58 5.00 13.74 4.89
CA TYR A 58 5.60 13.98 3.59
C TYR A 58 4.51 14.07 2.52
N ASP A 59 4.32 15.25 1.94
CA ASP A 59 3.34 15.46 0.89
C ASP A 59 3.96 15.22 -0.49
N PHE A 60 3.27 14.42 -1.31
CA PHE A 60 3.69 14.12 -2.68
C PHE A 60 2.47 13.96 -3.58
N SER A 61 2.67 14.04 -4.88
CA SER A 61 1.61 13.80 -5.84
C SER A 61 2.04 12.82 -6.93
N VAL A 62 1.08 12.03 -7.40
CA VAL A 62 1.24 11.15 -8.57
C VAL A 62 0.18 11.53 -9.60
N ASN A 63 0.54 11.48 -10.88
CA ASN A 63 -0.35 11.82 -11.99
C ASN A 63 -0.62 10.61 -12.91
N TYR A 64 -0.56 9.42 -12.33
CA TYR A 64 -0.80 8.11 -12.94
C TYR A 64 -1.20 7.11 -11.86
N ASN A 65 -1.82 6.00 -12.25
CA ASN A 65 -2.05 4.86 -11.37
C ASN A 65 -0.72 4.22 -10.97
N ALA A 66 -0.45 4.15 -9.67
CA ALA A 66 0.84 3.84 -9.11
C ALA A 66 0.77 2.79 -8.01
N GLU A 67 1.90 2.15 -7.77
CA GLU A 67 2.20 1.49 -6.50
C GLU A 67 3.29 2.32 -5.80
N ALA A 68 3.14 2.58 -4.51
CA ALA A 68 4.19 3.21 -3.71
C ALA A 68 4.85 2.21 -2.77
N SER A 69 6.16 2.28 -2.64
CA SER A 69 6.93 1.44 -1.73
C SER A 69 8.06 2.23 -1.10
N GLY A 70 8.57 1.72 0.01
CA GLY A 70 9.66 2.38 0.68
C GLY A 70 10.13 1.65 1.91
N ASN A 71 11.01 2.33 2.62
CA ASN A 71 11.65 1.81 3.81
C ASN A 71 12.05 2.96 4.73
N THR A 72 12.18 2.66 6.01
CA THR A 72 12.86 3.52 6.98
C THR A 72 13.96 2.74 7.69
N ALA A 73 14.92 3.46 8.25
CA ALA A 73 16.02 2.93 9.01
C ALA A 73 16.39 3.91 10.13
N GLU A 74 16.68 3.36 11.29
CA GLU A 74 17.01 4.11 12.49
C GLU A 74 18.50 4.39 12.60
N VAL A 75 18.81 5.61 13.01
CA VAL A 75 20.17 6.08 13.28
C VAL A 75 20.23 6.50 14.75
N ASN A 76 20.59 5.53 15.56
CA ASN A 76 20.78 5.69 17.00
C ASN A 76 22.13 6.34 17.31
N ALA A 77 22.19 7.09 18.42
CA ALA A 77 23.41 7.77 18.84
C ALA A 77 24.05 7.00 20.00
N SER A 78 25.16 6.31 19.73
CA SER A 78 25.90 5.55 20.74
C SER A 78 27.42 5.70 20.56
N PHE A 79 28.17 5.49 21.65
CA PHE A 79 29.63 5.38 21.62
C PHE A 79 30.06 4.08 22.29
N GLY A 80 30.66 3.18 21.50
CA GLY A 80 30.92 1.81 21.93
C GLY A 80 29.62 1.05 22.25
N ALA A 81 29.76 -0.12 22.87
CA ALA A 81 28.63 -0.99 23.20
C ALA A 81 27.81 -0.55 24.44
N SER A 82 28.34 0.38 25.25
CA SER A 82 27.80 0.65 26.60
C SER A 82 27.25 2.06 26.80
N VAL A 83 27.50 3.00 25.88
CA VAL A 83 27.05 4.40 26.03
C VAL A 83 26.02 4.71 24.96
N SER A 84 24.76 4.86 25.38
CA SER A 84 23.68 5.39 24.54
C SER A 84 23.43 6.86 24.86
N PHE A 85 23.38 7.69 23.82
CA PHE A 85 23.02 9.11 23.87
C PHE A 85 21.55 9.34 23.48
N GLY A 86 20.88 8.29 23.02
CA GLY A 86 19.48 8.29 22.65
C GLY A 86 19.20 7.23 21.60
N THR A 87 17.95 6.81 21.57
CA THR A 87 17.42 5.94 20.52
C THR A 87 16.25 6.60 19.84
N ILE A 88 16.02 6.21 18.60
CA ILE A 88 14.77 6.40 17.88
C ILE A 88 14.18 5.03 17.60
N ASP A 89 12.87 4.94 17.70
CA ASP A 89 12.06 3.78 17.35
C ASP A 89 11.01 4.27 16.34
N VAL A 90 11.17 3.91 15.07
CA VAL A 90 10.15 4.16 14.05
C VAL A 90 9.20 2.97 14.11
N TRP A 91 7.94 3.23 14.44
CA TRP A 91 6.98 2.16 14.75
C TRP A 91 5.77 2.14 13.81
N GLY A 92 5.61 3.15 12.95
CA GLY A 92 4.43 3.25 12.11
C GLY A 92 4.64 4.06 10.84
N VAL A 93 4.09 3.57 9.74
CA VAL A 93 3.91 4.33 8.51
C VAL A 93 2.46 4.19 8.04
N GLU A 94 1.87 5.29 7.62
CA GLU A 94 0.49 5.32 7.13
C GLU A 94 0.36 6.31 5.97
N LEU A 95 -0.44 5.95 4.97
CA LEU A 95 -0.67 6.77 3.79
C LEU A 95 -2.07 7.36 3.81
N PHE A 96 -2.17 8.67 3.58
CA PHE A 96 -3.43 9.39 3.54
C PHE A 96 -3.65 10.03 2.17
N ARG A 97 -4.92 10.11 1.76
CA ARG A 97 -5.41 10.90 0.64
C ARG A 97 -6.60 11.72 1.13
N ASP A 98 -6.62 13.02 0.83
CA ASP A 98 -7.71 13.93 1.22
C ASP A 98 -8.09 13.87 2.71
N GLY A 99 -7.09 13.60 3.57
CA GLY A 99 -7.28 13.49 5.02
C GLY A 99 -7.80 12.13 5.51
N VAL A 100 -7.97 11.15 4.62
CA VAL A 100 -8.44 9.79 4.92
C VAL A 100 -7.32 8.79 4.67
N SER A 101 -7.14 7.86 5.60
CA SER A 101 -6.19 6.75 5.42
C SER A 101 -6.60 5.88 4.23
N VAL A 102 -5.66 5.66 3.29
CA VAL A 102 -5.86 4.89 2.04
C VAL A 102 -5.11 3.56 2.05
N GLY A 103 -4.42 3.24 3.14
CA GLY A 103 -3.75 1.96 3.35
C GLY A 103 -3.99 1.45 4.77
N ALA A 104 -3.60 0.21 5.03
CA ALA A 104 -3.49 -0.23 6.41
C ALA A 104 -2.33 0.50 7.09
N PHE A 105 -2.50 0.84 8.37
CA PHE A 105 -1.39 1.25 9.21
C PHE A 105 -0.32 0.16 9.20
N ASP A 106 0.87 0.48 8.71
CA ASP A 106 1.99 -0.43 8.59
C ASP A 106 2.87 -0.32 9.85
N ASN A 107 2.91 -1.39 10.63
CA ASN A 107 3.73 -1.52 11.84
C ASN A 107 5.12 -2.14 11.56
N THR A 108 5.49 -2.29 10.30
CA THR A 108 6.79 -2.75 9.81
C THR A 108 7.47 -1.67 8.96
N PRO A 109 7.79 -0.50 9.56
CA PRO A 109 8.24 0.67 8.81
C PRO A 109 9.62 0.50 8.13
N GLU A 110 10.34 -0.60 8.41
CA GLU A 110 11.54 -1.00 7.67
C GLU A 110 11.24 -1.38 6.20
N SER A 111 9.99 -1.68 5.86
CA SER A 111 9.53 -2.03 4.52
C SER A 111 8.02 -1.84 4.43
N PHE A 112 7.56 -0.85 3.67
CA PHE A 112 6.14 -0.60 3.47
C PHE A 112 5.77 -0.59 1.97
N PHE A 113 4.51 -0.94 1.69
CA PHE A 113 3.98 -1.03 0.34
C PHE A 113 2.51 -0.61 0.30
N PHE A 114 2.17 0.25 -0.65
CA PHE A 114 0.82 0.78 -0.89
C PHE A 114 0.45 0.51 -2.36
N PRO A 115 -0.40 -0.50 -2.62
CA PRO A 115 -0.89 -0.78 -3.96
C PRO A 115 -1.99 0.20 -4.39
N ASP A 116 -2.35 0.14 -5.67
CA ASP A 116 -3.58 0.72 -6.24
C ASP A 116 -3.77 2.23 -5.96
N LEU A 117 -2.68 3.01 -6.01
CA LEU A 117 -2.74 4.46 -5.85
C LEU A 117 -3.22 5.11 -7.14
N GLU A 118 -4.43 5.66 -7.11
CA GLU A 118 -4.93 6.52 -8.19
C GLU A 118 -4.13 7.83 -8.32
N ASP A 119 -4.33 8.56 -9.42
CA ASP A 119 -3.75 9.90 -9.59
C ASP A 119 -4.27 10.88 -8.54
N GLY A 120 -3.38 11.56 -7.82
CA GLY A 120 -3.78 12.47 -6.75
C GLY A 120 -2.66 12.90 -5.81
N ASN A 121 -3.06 13.59 -4.74
CA ASN A 121 -2.17 14.06 -3.69
C ASN A 121 -2.23 13.13 -2.48
N TYR A 122 -1.05 12.83 -1.96
CA TYR A 122 -0.88 11.90 -0.86
C TYR A 122 -0.05 12.53 0.26
N LEU A 123 -0.30 12.05 1.47
CA LEU A 123 0.45 12.41 2.67
C LEU A 123 0.93 11.12 3.34
N LEU A 124 2.24 10.89 3.28
CA LEU A 124 2.89 9.80 4.01
C LEU A 124 3.17 10.28 5.44
N ALA A 125 2.56 9.64 6.43
CA ALA A 125 2.82 9.89 7.83
C ALA A 125 3.78 8.83 8.38
N VAL A 126 4.88 9.28 8.99
CA VAL A 126 5.85 8.41 9.66
C VAL A 126 5.81 8.71 11.16
N SER A 127 5.49 7.71 11.96
CA SER A 127 5.37 7.85 13.41
C SER A 127 6.55 7.19 14.11
N ALA A 128 7.16 7.95 15.02
CA ALA A 128 8.35 7.51 15.75
C ALA A 128 8.35 8.02 17.19
N THR A 129 9.12 7.34 18.03
CA THR A 129 9.36 7.74 19.41
C THR A 129 10.85 7.79 19.67
N THR A 130 11.30 8.84 20.36
CA THR A 130 12.70 8.99 20.74
C THR A 130 12.88 8.96 22.23
N THR A 131 13.93 8.25 22.65
CA THR A 131 14.42 8.27 24.02
C THR A 131 15.73 9.05 24.10
N ARG A 132 16.03 9.57 25.29
CA ARG A 132 17.26 10.31 25.53
C ARG A 132 18.16 9.57 26.51
N GLY A 133 19.41 9.40 26.09
CA GLY A 133 20.52 8.96 26.94
C GLY A 133 21.34 10.14 27.45
N SER A 134 22.54 9.86 27.95
CA SER A 134 23.41 10.86 28.58
C SER A 134 24.15 11.72 27.55
N GLY A 135 23.54 12.78 27.01
CA GLY A 135 24.23 13.77 26.16
C GLY A 135 23.31 14.57 25.23
N ARG A 136 23.90 15.26 24.24
CA ARG A 136 23.19 16.13 23.28
C ARG A 136 23.31 15.71 21.81
N LEU A 137 23.78 14.50 21.53
CA LEU A 137 23.89 13.99 20.16
C LEU A 137 22.52 13.89 19.49
N ARG A 138 22.49 13.86 18.17
CA ARG A 138 21.25 13.71 17.41
C ARG A 138 20.99 12.23 17.14
N VAL A 139 19.73 11.83 17.29
CA VAL A 139 19.23 10.60 16.65
C VAL A 139 18.51 11.01 15.37
N ALA A 140 18.38 10.08 14.43
CA ALA A 140 17.67 10.33 13.20
C ALA A 140 17.04 9.04 12.69
N TYR A 141 16.02 9.16 11.86
CA TYR A 141 15.69 8.09 10.93
C TYR A 141 15.88 8.61 9.51
N THR A 142 16.15 7.70 8.60
CA THR A 142 16.24 7.95 7.16
C THR A 142 15.37 6.94 6.45
N GLY A 143 14.95 7.23 5.24
CA GLY A 143 14.17 6.31 4.46
C GLY A 143 14.10 6.72 3.01
N SER A 144 13.41 5.89 2.25
CA SER A 144 13.07 6.18 0.87
C SER A 144 11.60 5.92 0.61
N LEU A 145 11.05 6.69 -0.33
CA LEU A 145 9.73 6.50 -0.91
C LEU A 145 9.91 6.48 -2.42
N SER A 146 9.37 5.45 -3.06
CA SER A 146 9.38 5.31 -4.51
C SER A 146 8.00 4.97 -5.02
N THR A 147 7.70 5.46 -6.22
CA THR A 147 6.46 5.15 -6.93
C THR A 147 6.80 4.44 -8.23
N VAL A 148 6.06 3.41 -8.59
CA VAL A 148 6.13 2.73 -9.87
C VAL A 148 4.75 2.73 -10.52
N LEU A 149 4.68 2.45 -11.82
CA LEU A 149 3.38 2.25 -12.48
C LEU A 149 2.68 1.05 -11.83
N ASP A 150 1.39 1.21 -11.58
CA ASP A 150 0.54 0.10 -11.15
C ASP A 150 0.58 -0.99 -12.21
N SER A 151 1.01 -2.17 -11.78
CA SER A 151 1.19 -3.34 -12.63
C SER A 151 -0.02 -4.27 -12.61
N THR A 152 -1.02 -3.97 -11.76
CA THR A 152 -2.26 -4.73 -11.76
C THR A 152 -3.00 -4.49 -13.09
N PRO A 153 -3.34 -5.56 -13.83
CA PRO A 153 -4.15 -5.40 -15.02
C PRO A 153 -5.52 -4.88 -14.57
N ASP A 154 -5.94 -3.74 -15.11
CA ASP A 154 -7.32 -3.28 -15.02
C ASP A 154 -8.21 -4.40 -15.59
N THR A 155 -8.73 -5.25 -14.71
CA THR A 155 -9.79 -6.20 -15.02
C THR A 155 -11.10 -5.43 -15.16
N GLY A 156 -11.09 -4.38 -15.99
CA GLY A 156 -12.26 -3.77 -16.57
C GLY A 156 -12.93 -4.81 -17.44
N ASN A 157 -13.70 -5.69 -16.80
CA ASN A 157 -14.61 -6.70 -17.32
C ASN A 157 -14.55 -6.87 -18.85
N GLN A 158 -13.43 -7.37 -19.38
CA GLN A 158 -13.32 -7.76 -20.78
C GLN A 158 -14.03 -9.10 -20.92
N VAL A 159 -15.36 -9.07 -20.77
CA VAL A 159 -16.24 -10.12 -21.26
C VAL A 159 -16.01 -10.16 -22.76
N PRO A 160 -15.55 -11.29 -23.33
CA PRO A 160 -15.42 -11.41 -24.77
C PRO A 160 -16.78 -11.12 -25.41
N GLU A 161 -16.85 -10.08 -26.26
CA GLU A 161 -18.08 -9.83 -27.00
C GLU A 161 -18.49 -11.10 -27.76
N PRO A 162 -19.79 -11.42 -27.84
CA PRO A 162 -20.26 -12.69 -28.41
C PRO A 162 -19.79 -12.92 -29.85
N ALA A 163 -19.43 -11.85 -30.58
CA ALA A 163 -18.83 -11.92 -31.91
C ALA A 163 -17.45 -12.61 -31.92
N SER A 164 -16.63 -12.41 -30.88
CA SER A 164 -15.28 -12.99 -30.75
C SER A 164 -15.35 -14.50 -30.52
N LEU A 165 -16.30 -14.94 -29.67
CA LEU A 165 -16.59 -16.36 -29.45
C LEU A 165 -17.17 -17.02 -30.72
N ALA A 166 -18.04 -16.33 -31.45
CA ALA A 166 -18.58 -16.82 -32.72
C ALA A 166 -17.48 -16.97 -33.80
N LEU A 167 -16.49 -16.08 -33.83
CA LEU A 167 -15.33 -16.18 -34.73
C LEU A 167 -14.42 -17.36 -34.38
N VAL A 168 -14.17 -17.62 -33.09
CA VAL A 168 -13.39 -18.79 -32.66
C VAL A 168 -14.14 -20.09 -32.98
N LEU A 169 -15.43 -20.16 -32.68
CA LEU A 169 -16.27 -21.33 -33.01
C LEU A 169 -16.40 -21.52 -34.54
N GLY A 170 -16.51 -20.43 -35.30
CA GLY A 170 -16.56 -20.46 -36.76
C GLY A 170 -15.24 -20.95 -37.38
N ALA A 171 -14.10 -20.49 -36.85
CA ALA A 171 -12.77 -20.92 -37.29
C ALA A 171 -12.52 -22.41 -37.02
N LEU A 172 -12.92 -22.92 -35.84
CA LEU A 172 -12.84 -24.35 -35.53
C LEU A 172 -13.80 -25.20 -36.39
N GLY A 173 -15.02 -24.71 -36.65
CA GLY A 173 -15.99 -25.39 -37.51
C GLY A 173 -15.53 -25.52 -38.97
N ALA A 174 -14.91 -24.48 -39.52
CA ALA A 174 -14.35 -24.49 -40.87
C ALA A 174 -13.18 -25.46 -41.02
N ALA A 175 -12.30 -25.55 -40.00
CA ALA A 175 -11.19 -26.50 -39.99
C ALA A 175 -11.66 -27.97 -39.99
N GLY A 176 -12.72 -28.29 -39.25
CA GLY A 176 -13.30 -29.64 -39.22
C GLY A 176 -13.94 -30.08 -40.55
N LEU A 177 -14.61 -29.16 -41.25
CA LEU A 177 -15.22 -29.44 -42.57
C LEU A 177 -14.17 -29.56 -43.70
N GLY A 178 -13.09 -28.78 -43.64
CA GLY A 178 -11.98 -28.88 -44.59
C GLY A 178 -11.22 -30.21 -44.49
N ALA A 179 -11.03 -30.73 -43.28
CA ALA A 179 -10.36 -32.02 -43.05
C ALA A 179 -11.18 -33.22 -43.54
N ARG A 180 -12.53 -33.17 -43.44
CA ARG A 180 -13.39 -34.25 -43.94
C ARG A 180 -13.40 -34.38 -45.46
N ARG A 181 -13.31 -33.27 -46.21
CA ARG A 181 -13.30 -33.32 -47.69
C ARG A 181 -12.03 -33.92 -48.29
N LYS A 182 -10.89 -33.83 -47.61
CA LYS A 182 -9.64 -34.46 -48.08
C LYS A 182 -9.58 -35.99 -47.90
N ARG A 183 -10.47 -36.57 -47.09
CA ARG A 183 -10.55 -38.04 -46.89
C ARG A 183 -11.52 -38.75 -47.82
N ALA A 184 -12.37 -38.03 -48.56
CA ALA A 184 -13.36 -38.61 -49.47
C ALA A 184 -12.90 -38.63 -50.96
N ALA A 185 -11.72 -38.11 -51.26
CA ALA A 185 -11.17 -38.03 -52.62
C ALA A 185 -9.90 -38.88 -52.81
N ARG A 186 -9.75 -39.96 -52.03
CA ARG A 186 -8.65 -40.92 -52.16
C ARG A 186 -9.16 -42.35 -52.21
#